data_AF-A0A1H3SV37-F1
#
_entry.id   AF-A0A1H3SV37-F1
#
_cell.length_a   1.000
_cell.length_b   1.000
_cell.length_c   1.000
_cell.angle_alpha   90.00
_cell.angle_beta   90.00
_cell.angle_gamma   90.00
#
_symmetry.space_group_name_H-M   'P 1'
#
loop_
_entity.id
_entity.type
_entity.pdbx_description
1 polymer ?
#
loop_
_entity_poly.entity_id
_entity_poly.type
_entity_poly.pdbx_seq_one_letter_code
_entity_poly.pdbx_strand_id
1 'polypeptide(L)'
;MLAVILAMVAFVGWRWWHNHPPYGPEALAIKSSLQIVSHEEAQAALGEKVNAPVSNGRDQLVLGRVSWQTPPKPLDGGYFAIFLIDKRTNLKAGGFSASSPRQEAVGLGSAGVENKIPERYPWLRGAGDVKEGNGWSSYGSRLAVSDGNASPLTFVALFPHVEGALRAAVHVPTAPVAISDLLLALVYMGPDGQVYWAQRLQG
;
A
#
# COMPACT_ATOMS: atom_id res chain seq x y z
N MET A 1 -36.44 5.27 -27.75
CA MET A 1 -36.35 4.71 -26.38
C MET A 1 -35.61 3.38 -26.34
N LEU A 2 -35.96 2.40 -27.20
CA LEU A 2 -35.31 1.08 -27.25
C LEU A 2 -33.78 1.12 -27.51
N ALA A 3 -33.31 1.98 -28.42
CA ALA A 3 -31.89 2.11 -28.74
C ALA A 3 -31.03 2.63 -27.57
N VAL A 4 -31.59 3.51 -26.73
CA VAL A 4 -30.92 4.04 -25.53
C VAL A 4 -30.81 2.96 -24.46
N ILE A 5 -31.85 2.13 -24.30
CA ILE A 5 -31.83 0.99 -23.38
C ILE A 5 -30.79 -0.04 -23.81
N LEU A 6 -30.71 -0.38 -25.10
CA LEU A 6 -29.71 -1.31 -25.64
C LEU A 6 -28.28 -0.79 -25.49
N ALA A 7 -28.05 0.51 -25.72
CA ALA A 7 -26.74 1.13 -25.51
C ALA A 7 -26.32 1.10 -24.02
N MET A 8 -27.25 1.36 -23.09
CA MET A 8 -26.97 1.26 -21.66
C MET A 8 -26.68 -0.17 -21.22
N VAL A 9 -27.43 -1.16 -21.70
CA VAL A 9 -27.19 -2.58 -21.37
C VAL A 9 -25.85 -3.06 -21.92
N ALA A 10 -25.49 -2.69 -23.15
CA ALA A 10 -24.20 -3.01 -23.73
C ALA A 10 -23.04 -2.36 -22.97
N PHE A 11 -23.17 -1.09 -22.58
CA PHE A 11 -22.17 -0.39 -21.79
C PHE A 11 -22.03 -0.98 -20.37
N VAL A 12 -23.13 -1.33 -19.71
CA VAL A 12 -23.13 -1.99 -18.39
C VAL A 12 -22.51 -3.39 -18.48
N GLY A 13 -22.84 -4.17 -19.51
CA GLY A 13 -22.26 -5.49 -19.74
C GLY A 13 -20.75 -5.44 -20.05
N TRP A 14 -20.32 -4.50 -20.89
CA TRP A 14 -18.90 -4.26 -21.18
C TRP A 14 -18.13 -3.83 -19.93
N ARG A 15 -18.70 -2.89 -19.17
CA ARG A 15 -18.14 -2.40 -17.91
C ARG A 15 -18.12 -3.49 -16.83
N TRP A 16 -19.10 -4.36 -16.77
CA TRP A 16 -19.12 -5.50 -15.86
C TRP A 16 -18.00 -6.49 -16.23
N TRP A 17 -17.88 -6.86 -17.50
CA TRP A 17 -16.85 -7.77 -17.98
C TRP A 17 -15.43 -7.24 -17.74
N HIS A 18 -15.18 -5.94 -17.91
CA HIS A 18 -13.85 -5.33 -17.73
C HIS A 18 -13.53 -4.97 -16.27
N ASN A 19 -14.49 -4.99 -15.36
CA ASN A 19 -14.27 -4.64 -13.94
C ASN A 19 -14.30 -5.85 -13.01
N HIS A 20 -14.45 -7.07 -13.53
CA HIS A 20 -14.32 -8.26 -12.71
C HIS A 20 -12.87 -8.55 -12.37
N PRO A 21 -12.55 -8.78 -11.09
CA PRO A 21 -11.20 -9.17 -10.71
C PRO A 21 -10.87 -10.52 -11.36
N PRO A 22 -9.65 -10.70 -11.93
CA PRO A 22 -9.26 -11.98 -12.52
C PRO A 22 -9.18 -13.13 -11.50
N TYR A 23 -9.05 -12.79 -10.20
CA TYR A 23 -9.11 -13.68 -9.04
C TYR A 23 -9.31 -12.85 -7.76
N GLY A 24 -9.84 -13.45 -6.69
CA GLY A 24 -9.94 -12.83 -5.37
C GLY A 24 -8.69 -13.02 -4.51
N PRO A 25 -8.55 -12.29 -3.39
CA PRO A 25 -7.38 -12.37 -2.51
C PRO A 25 -7.17 -13.77 -1.89
N GLU A 26 -8.22 -14.57 -1.75
CA GLU A 26 -8.17 -15.94 -1.27
C GLU A 26 -7.28 -16.86 -2.13
N ALA A 27 -7.15 -16.56 -3.43
CA ALA A 27 -6.31 -17.33 -4.34
C ALA A 27 -4.80 -17.16 -4.08
N LEU A 28 -4.42 -16.15 -3.29
CA LEU A 28 -3.02 -15.79 -3.05
C LEU A 28 -2.44 -16.40 -1.78
N ALA A 29 -3.26 -16.97 -0.89
CA ALA A 29 -2.84 -17.52 0.40
C ALA A 29 -1.87 -16.57 1.16
N ILE A 30 -2.25 -15.30 1.25
CA ILE A 30 -1.38 -14.20 1.72
C ILE A 30 -0.97 -14.44 3.18
N LYS A 31 0.33 -14.24 3.47
CA LYS A 31 0.88 -14.22 4.82
C LYS A 31 1.55 -12.87 5.07
N SER A 32 1.50 -12.41 6.32
CA SER A 32 2.12 -11.15 6.69
C SER A 32 2.55 -11.10 8.15
N SER A 33 3.53 -10.24 8.44
CA SER A 33 3.93 -9.89 9.81
C SER A 33 4.47 -8.46 9.87
N LEU A 34 4.23 -7.78 10.99
CA LEU A 34 4.86 -6.52 11.36
C LEU A 34 5.60 -6.66 12.69
N GLN A 35 6.78 -6.05 12.78
CA GLN A 35 7.60 -6.01 13.99
C GLN A 35 8.31 -4.66 14.11
N ILE A 36 8.42 -4.12 15.32
CA ILE A 36 9.32 -2.99 15.60
C ILE A 36 10.72 -3.58 15.79
N VAL A 37 11.73 -2.99 15.14
CA VAL A 37 13.09 -3.54 15.08
C VAL A 37 14.15 -2.45 15.25
N SER A 38 15.39 -2.86 15.57
CA SER A 38 16.56 -1.98 15.47
C SER A 38 16.95 -1.71 14.02
N HIS A 39 17.84 -0.73 13.82
CA HIS A 39 18.43 -0.47 12.50
C HIS A 39 19.26 -1.66 12.00
N GLU A 40 20.03 -2.33 12.86
CA GLU A 40 20.80 -3.52 12.43
C GLU A 40 19.88 -4.66 12.00
N GLU A 41 18.81 -4.92 12.74
CA GLU A 41 17.81 -5.93 12.40
C GLU A 41 17.09 -5.60 11.09
N ALA A 42 16.74 -4.33 10.89
CA ALA A 42 16.14 -3.83 9.64
C ALA A 42 17.09 -4.02 8.45
N GLN A 43 18.37 -3.66 8.59
CA GLN A 43 19.37 -3.81 7.53
C GLN A 43 19.62 -5.28 7.21
N ALA A 44 19.76 -6.13 8.23
CA ALA A 44 19.93 -7.56 8.05
C ALA A 44 18.73 -8.20 7.31
N ALA A 45 17.50 -7.75 7.61
CA ALA A 45 16.30 -8.25 6.95
C ALA A 45 16.16 -7.81 5.49
N LEU A 46 16.63 -6.61 5.14
CA LEU A 46 16.62 -6.10 3.76
C LEU A 46 17.76 -6.68 2.90
N GLY A 47 18.86 -7.10 3.54
CA GLY A 47 20.06 -7.62 2.88
C GLY A 47 20.99 -6.50 2.39
N GLU A 48 22.05 -6.86 1.68
CA GLU A 48 23.13 -5.93 1.32
C GLU A 48 22.79 -4.99 0.15
N LYS A 49 21.76 -5.33 -0.65
CA LYS A 49 21.41 -4.58 -1.87
C LYS A 49 20.51 -3.37 -1.62
N VAL A 50 19.93 -3.28 -0.43
CA VAL A 50 18.95 -2.25 -0.06
C VAL A 50 19.31 -1.73 1.32
N ASN A 51 19.43 -0.41 1.45
CA ASN A 51 19.71 0.22 2.73
C ASN A 51 18.41 0.38 3.54
N ALA A 52 18.47 0.06 4.83
CA ALA A 52 17.42 0.43 5.76
C ALA A 52 17.27 1.97 5.83
N PRO A 53 16.06 2.49 6.09
CA PRO A 53 15.89 3.91 6.33
C PRO A 53 16.77 4.37 7.50
N VAL A 54 17.45 5.50 7.33
CA VAL A 54 18.29 6.09 8.37
C VAL A 54 17.38 6.56 9.51
N SER A 55 17.53 5.95 10.69
CA SER A 55 16.83 6.33 11.91
C SER A 55 17.77 7.10 12.83
N ASN A 56 17.32 8.22 13.39
CA ASN A 56 17.93 8.75 14.61
C ASN A 56 17.48 7.90 15.81
N GLY A 57 18.23 7.86 16.91
CA GLY A 57 18.00 6.92 18.02
C GLY A 57 16.64 7.00 18.74
N ARG A 58 15.75 7.94 18.36
CA ARG A 58 14.37 8.01 18.87
C ARG A 58 13.32 7.65 17.81
N ASP A 59 13.68 7.62 16.53
CA ASP A 59 12.81 7.14 15.47
C ASP A 59 12.51 5.65 15.65
N GLN A 60 11.40 5.18 15.08
CA GLN A 60 11.07 3.76 15.07
C GLN A 60 11.07 3.20 13.66
N LEU A 61 11.63 2.00 13.54
CA LEU A 61 11.60 1.19 12.32
C LEU A 61 10.59 0.07 12.49
N VAL A 62 9.68 -0.04 11.53
CA VAL A 62 8.71 -1.13 11.45
C VAL A 62 9.08 -2.02 10.27
N LEU A 63 9.52 -3.23 10.58
CA LEU A 63 9.79 -4.29 9.62
C LEU A 63 8.49 -5.01 9.26
N GLY A 64 8.15 -4.99 7.98
CA GLY A 64 7.05 -5.74 7.41
C GLY A 64 7.54 -6.85 6.50
N ARG A 65 6.87 -8.00 6.56
CA ARG A 65 7.01 -9.08 5.59
C ARG A 65 5.66 -9.43 5.03
N VAL A 66 5.57 -9.55 3.71
CA VAL A 66 4.35 -9.99 3.02
C VAL A 66 4.76 -11.03 2.00
N SER A 67 4.04 -12.15 1.97
CA SER A 67 4.23 -13.17 0.94
C SER A 67 2.88 -13.68 0.46
N TRP A 68 2.87 -14.09 -0.80
CA TRP A 68 1.73 -14.71 -1.47
C TRP A 68 2.23 -15.80 -2.41
N GLN A 69 1.32 -16.71 -2.77
CA GLN A 69 1.50 -17.69 -3.84
C GLN A 69 1.38 -17.01 -5.21
N THR A 70 2.02 -17.60 -6.22
CA THR A 70 1.92 -17.13 -7.60
C THR A 70 0.45 -16.92 -8.00
N PRO A 71 0.07 -15.71 -8.45
CA PRO A 71 -1.29 -15.45 -8.87
C PRO A 71 -1.76 -16.41 -9.98
N PRO A 72 -3.03 -16.85 -9.99
CA PRO A 72 -3.57 -17.73 -11.04
C PRO A 72 -3.52 -17.11 -12.44
N LYS A 73 -3.50 -15.78 -12.52
CA LYS A 73 -3.36 -14.98 -13.74
C LYS A 73 -2.36 -13.85 -13.49
N PRO A 74 -1.57 -13.45 -14.50
CA PRO A 74 -0.65 -12.32 -14.36
C PRO A 74 -1.41 -11.03 -14.03
N LEU A 75 -0.70 -10.02 -13.53
CA LEU A 75 -1.32 -8.75 -13.13
C LEU A 75 -1.82 -7.91 -14.33
N ASP A 76 -1.31 -8.20 -15.54
CA ASP A 76 -1.74 -7.66 -16.84
C ASP A 76 -1.91 -6.14 -16.85
N GLY A 77 -0.81 -5.42 -16.60
CA GLY A 77 -0.78 -3.95 -16.48
C GLY A 77 -1.31 -3.41 -15.14
N GLY A 78 -1.95 -4.27 -14.33
CA GLY A 78 -2.25 -3.99 -12.93
C GLY A 78 -1.05 -4.15 -11.99
N TYR A 79 -1.26 -3.88 -10.72
CA TYR A 79 -0.23 -4.00 -9.68
C TYR A 79 -0.85 -4.27 -8.31
N PHE A 80 -0.07 -4.89 -7.43
CA PHE A 80 -0.38 -4.93 -6.01
C PHE A 80 0.14 -3.68 -5.31
N ALA A 81 -0.71 -3.05 -4.51
CA ALA A 81 -0.42 -1.89 -3.71
C ALA A 81 -0.43 -2.28 -2.22
N ILE A 82 0.74 -2.24 -1.57
CA ILE A 82 0.86 -2.51 -0.13
C ILE A 82 0.93 -1.19 0.62
N PHE A 83 0.00 -0.99 1.54
CA PHE A 83 -0.08 0.20 2.38
C PHE A 83 0.22 -0.15 3.83
N LEU A 84 1.07 0.65 4.48
CA LEU A 84 1.19 0.70 5.94
C LEU A 84 0.66 2.06 6.40
N ILE A 85 -0.50 2.05 7.06
CA ILE A 85 -1.22 3.24 7.48
C ILE A 85 -1.20 3.33 9.00
N ASP A 86 -0.88 4.50 9.54
CA ASP A 86 -1.08 4.80 10.96
C ASP A 86 -2.54 5.17 11.20
N LYS A 87 -3.28 4.36 11.98
CA LYS A 87 -4.70 4.56 12.26
C LYS A 87 -4.98 5.82 13.09
N ARG A 88 -3.99 6.35 13.81
CA ARG A 88 -4.12 7.56 14.63
C ARG A 88 -4.22 8.81 13.76
N THR A 89 -3.51 8.83 12.64
CA THR A 89 -3.43 9.98 11.73
C THR A 89 -4.09 9.73 10.38
N ASN A 90 -4.34 8.48 10.02
CA ASN A 90 -4.75 8.02 8.69
C ASN A 90 -3.80 8.43 7.58
N LEU A 91 -2.50 8.47 7.87
CA LEU A 91 -1.46 8.75 6.91
C LEU A 91 -0.65 7.49 6.61
N LYS A 92 -0.16 7.38 5.37
CA LYS A 92 0.82 6.36 4.97
C LYS A 92 2.16 6.65 5.63
N ALA A 93 2.94 5.61 5.91
CA ALA A 93 4.31 5.80 6.37
C ALA A 93 5.11 6.64 5.36
N GLY A 94 5.97 7.53 5.87
CA GLY A 94 6.68 8.52 5.07
C GLY A 94 7.83 7.95 4.24
N GLY A 95 8.67 7.12 4.87
CA GLY A 95 9.83 6.51 4.25
C GLY A 95 9.72 4.99 4.24
N PHE A 96 10.03 4.39 3.10
CA PHE A 96 10.12 2.94 2.92
C PHE A 96 11.46 2.56 2.29
N SER A 97 11.96 1.40 2.70
CA SER A 97 12.88 0.59 1.91
C SER A 97 12.27 -0.79 1.73
N ALA A 98 12.49 -1.42 0.57
CA ALA A 98 11.96 -2.76 0.34
C ALA A 98 12.92 -3.63 -0.49
N SER A 99 12.90 -4.92 -0.17
CA SER A 99 13.70 -5.97 -0.79
C SER A 99 12.78 -7.08 -1.31
N SER A 100 13.05 -7.53 -2.52
CA SER A 100 12.31 -8.58 -3.22
C SER A 100 13.26 -9.40 -4.11
N PRO A 101 12.97 -10.70 -4.37
CA PRO A 101 13.63 -11.46 -5.42
C PRO A 101 13.58 -10.80 -6.80
N ARG A 102 12.56 -9.97 -7.07
CA ARG A 102 12.38 -9.20 -8.31
C ARG A 102 12.34 -7.71 -8.01
N GLN A 103 13.47 -7.16 -7.59
CA GLN A 103 13.58 -5.77 -7.14
C GLN A 103 13.08 -4.76 -8.20
N GLU A 104 13.27 -5.08 -9.48
CA GLU A 104 12.81 -4.26 -10.62
C GLU A 104 11.29 -4.12 -10.71
N ALA A 105 10.54 -5.03 -10.09
CA ALA A 105 9.08 -5.03 -10.07
C ALA A 105 8.50 -4.27 -8.86
N VAL A 106 9.35 -3.73 -7.97
CA VAL A 106 8.91 -3.02 -6.76
C VAL A 106 9.19 -1.53 -6.91
N GLY A 107 8.12 -0.74 -6.88
CA GLY A 107 8.17 0.73 -6.91
C GLY A 107 7.72 1.34 -5.58
N LEU A 108 8.28 2.50 -5.25
CA LEU A 108 7.86 3.35 -4.13
C LEU A 108 7.19 4.61 -4.68
N GLY A 109 6.10 5.03 -4.05
CA GLY A 109 5.47 6.31 -4.34
C GLY A 109 4.01 6.34 -3.96
N SER A 110 3.26 7.21 -4.61
CA SER A 110 1.81 7.28 -4.56
C SER A 110 1.29 7.67 -5.93
N ALA A 111 0.01 7.41 -6.19
CA ALA A 111 -0.61 7.78 -7.45
C ALA A 111 -2.04 8.26 -7.21
N GLY A 112 -2.46 9.37 -7.81
CA GLY A 112 -3.80 9.94 -7.59
C GLY A 112 -4.96 8.99 -7.94
N VAL A 113 -4.72 7.96 -8.76
CA VAL A 113 -5.70 6.88 -9.01
C VAL A 113 -6.07 6.10 -7.74
N GLU A 114 -5.24 6.15 -6.70
CA GLU A 114 -5.46 5.53 -5.39
C GLU A 114 -6.59 6.20 -4.60
N ASN A 115 -7.04 7.40 -4.99
CA ASN A 115 -8.21 8.06 -4.38
C ASN A 115 -9.50 7.25 -4.50
N LYS A 116 -9.58 6.35 -5.48
CA LYS A 116 -10.70 5.40 -5.63
C LYS A 116 -10.72 4.30 -4.56
N ILE A 117 -9.58 4.03 -3.92
CA ILE A 117 -9.46 2.99 -2.88
C ILE A 117 -10.34 3.34 -1.67
N PRO A 118 -10.19 4.52 -1.01
CA PRO A 118 -11.02 4.86 0.12
C PRO A 118 -12.49 5.09 -0.23
N GLU A 119 -12.83 5.44 -1.47
CA GLU A 119 -14.22 5.50 -1.96
C GLU A 119 -14.89 4.11 -1.92
N ARG A 120 -14.16 3.06 -2.36
CA ARG A 120 -14.66 1.68 -2.37
C ARG A 120 -14.49 0.97 -1.02
N TYR A 121 -13.43 1.29 -0.30
CA TYR A 121 -13.06 0.67 0.98
C TYR A 121 -12.80 1.76 2.03
N PRO A 122 -13.85 2.28 2.71
CA PRO A 122 -13.70 3.39 3.66
C PRO A 122 -12.75 3.12 4.83
N TRP A 123 -12.53 1.84 5.18
CA TRP A 123 -11.55 1.44 6.19
C TRP A 123 -10.09 1.66 5.74
N LEU A 124 -9.85 1.95 4.46
CA LEU A 124 -8.57 2.36 3.86
C LEU A 124 -8.50 3.86 3.59
N ARG A 125 -9.18 4.70 4.36
CA ARG A 125 -9.17 6.17 4.20
C ARG A 125 -7.77 6.79 4.07
N GLY A 126 -6.73 6.20 4.66
CA GLY A 126 -5.35 6.69 4.55
C GLY A 126 -4.60 6.28 3.28
N ALA A 127 -5.18 5.46 2.39
CA ALA A 127 -4.55 5.06 1.14
C ALA A 127 -4.54 6.20 0.11
N GLY A 128 -5.60 7.01 0.07
CA GLY A 128 -5.74 8.13 -0.85
C GLY A 128 -5.00 9.40 -0.40
N ASP A 129 -5.20 10.45 -1.17
CA ASP A 129 -4.79 11.82 -0.91
C ASP A 129 -5.65 12.43 0.21
N VAL A 130 -5.06 13.35 0.95
CA VAL A 130 -5.74 14.11 1.99
C VAL A 130 -6.24 15.42 1.38
N LYS A 131 -7.50 15.76 1.65
CA LYS A 131 -8.07 17.04 1.25
C LYS A 131 -7.62 18.14 2.20
N GLU A 132 -6.98 19.17 1.67
CA GLU A 132 -6.48 20.31 2.44
C GLU A 132 -6.89 21.61 1.77
N GLY A 133 -7.76 22.37 2.43
CA GLY A 133 -8.39 23.54 1.83
C GLY A 133 -9.08 23.18 0.50
N ASN A 134 -8.60 23.77 -0.59
CA ASN A 134 -9.11 23.56 -1.95
C ASN A 134 -8.29 22.53 -2.76
N GLY A 135 -7.25 21.93 -2.17
CA GLY A 135 -6.35 21.00 -2.84
C GLY A 135 -6.44 19.57 -2.30
N TRP A 136 -5.76 18.67 -3.00
CA TRP A 136 -5.50 17.29 -2.59
C TRP A 136 -4.00 17.09 -2.52
N SER A 137 -3.54 16.55 -1.38
CA SER A 137 -2.12 16.32 -1.10
C SER A 137 -1.91 14.84 -0.83
N SER A 138 -0.98 14.23 -1.57
CA SER A 138 -0.52 12.87 -1.24
C SER A 138 0.58 12.92 -0.20
N TYR A 139 0.40 12.17 0.88
CA TYR A 139 1.37 12.07 1.96
C TYR A 139 1.87 10.65 2.16
N GLY A 140 3.18 10.51 2.28
CA GLY A 140 3.88 9.24 2.42
C GLY A 140 3.88 8.41 1.15
N SER A 141 4.19 7.13 1.30
CA SER A 141 4.43 6.22 0.18
C SER A 141 3.74 4.88 0.39
N ARG A 142 3.61 4.11 -0.68
CA ARG A 142 3.15 2.72 -0.70
C ARG A 142 4.05 1.92 -1.64
N LEU A 143 4.10 0.61 -1.42
CA LEU A 143 4.82 -0.29 -2.32
C LEU A 143 3.89 -0.67 -3.48
N ALA A 144 4.29 -0.35 -4.71
CA ALA A 144 3.70 -0.95 -5.91
C ALA A 144 4.51 -2.18 -6.29
N VAL A 145 3.81 -3.27 -6.62
CA VAL A 145 4.41 -4.50 -7.10
C VAL A 145 3.76 -4.86 -8.42
N SER A 146 4.48 -4.68 -9.53
CA SER A 146 3.96 -4.89 -10.89
C SER A 146 4.11 -6.33 -11.39
N ASP A 147 4.74 -7.21 -10.60
CA ASP A 147 4.85 -8.64 -10.90
C ASP A 147 4.47 -9.49 -9.68
N GLY A 148 3.49 -10.39 -9.88
CA GLY A 148 3.04 -11.34 -8.86
C GLY A 148 4.13 -12.30 -8.38
N ASN A 149 5.23 -12.47 -9.11
CA ASN A 149 6.36 -13.30 -8.71
C ASN A 149 7.42 -12.55 -7.88
N ALA A 150 7.18 -11.29 -7.51
CA ALA A 150 8.04 -10.53 -6.62
C ALA A 150 7.91 -10.91 -5.12
N SER A 151 7.07 -11.90 -4.80
CA SER A 151 6.95 -12.49 -3.45
C SER A 151 8.11 -13.46 -3.16
N PRO A 152 8.61 -13.55 -1.91
CA PRO A 152 8.22 -12.74 -0.74
C PRO A 152 8.81 -11.33 -0.79
N LEU A 153 8.13 -10.39 -0.14
CA LEU A 153 8.55 -9.00 -0.03
C LEU A 153 8.83 -8.64 1.42
N THR A 154 10.00 -8.06 1.67
CA THR A 154 10.39 -7.50 2.96
C THR A 154 10.48 -6.00 2.82
N PHE A 155 9.90 -5.24 3.75
CA PHE A 155 10.01 -3.79 3.75
C PHE A 155 10.25 -3.25 5.15
N VAL A 156 10.84 -2.06 5.23
CA VAL A 156 11.04 -1.32 6.47
C VAL A 156 10.45 0.07 6.29
N ALA A 157 9.58 0.46 7.21
CA ALA A 157 8.98 1.78 7.27
C ALA A 157 9.57 2.58 8.44
N LEU A 158 9.90 3.85 8.18
CA LEU A 158 10.40 4.78 9.19
C LEU A 158 9.26 5.63 9.76
N PHE A 159 9.19 5.69 11.09
CA PHE A 159 8.34 6.57 11.86
C PHE A 159 9.23 7.55 12.63
N PRO A 160 9.41 8.79 12.13
CA PRO A 160 10.30 9.75 12.79
C PRO A 160 9.75 10.19 14.14
N HIS A 161 10.61 10.44 15.10
CA HIS A 161 10.25 11.09 16.35
C HIS A 161 10.26 12.60 16.18
N VAL A 162 9.12 13.25 16.40
CA VAL A 162 8.96 14.70 16.24
C VAL A 162 8.26 15.27 17.46
N GLU A 163 8.88 16.27 18.09
CA GLU A 163 8.38 16.96 19.28
C GLU A 163 8.04 18.43 19.00
N GLY A 164 7.21 19.00 19.87
CA GLY A 164 6.92 20.43 19.89
C GLY A 164 6.19 20.94 18.65
N ALA A 165 6.38 22.22 18.34
CA ALA A 165 5.68 22.92 17.26
C ALA A 165 5.90 22.30 15.87
N LEU A 166 7.01 21.57 15.68
CA LEU A 166 7.30 20.87 14.42
C LEU A 166 6.30 19.75 14.13
N ARG A 167 5.67 19.17 15.17
CA ARG A 167 4.73 18.04 14.98
C ARG A 167 3.55 18.41 14.09
N ALA A 168 3.06 19.65 14.19
CA ALA A 168 1.94 20.16 13.39
C ALA A 168 2.33 20.47 11.93
N ALA A 169 3.62 20.65 11.65
CA ALA A 169 4.12 20.95 10.30
C ALA A 169 4.44 19.67 9.49
N VAL A 170 4.68 18.54 10.17
CA VAL A 170 5.08 17.29 9.54
C VAL A 170 3.86 16.46 9.14
N HIS A 171 3.69 16.23 7.84
CA HIS A 171 2.59 15.45 7.27
C HIS A 171 2.99 13.96 7.08
N VAL A 172 3.58 13.37 8.12
CA VAL A 172 3.84 11.93 8.20
C VAL A 172 3.46 11.39 9.58
N PRO A 173 3.14 10.08 9.69
CA PRO A 173 3.07 9.38 10.97
C PRO A 173 4.37 9.52 11.76
N THR A 174 4.30 9.67 13.08
CA THR A 174 5.49 9.81 13.94
C THR A 174 5.55 8.72 15.00
N ALA A 175 6.76 8.42 15.46
CA ALA A 175 6.98 7.66 16.68
C ALA A 175 6.46 8.43 17.93
N PRO A 176 6.16 7.72 19.03
CA PRO A 176 6.06 6.27 19.10
C PRO A 176 4.77 5.75 18.43
N VAL A 177 4.86 4.59 17.77
CA VAL A 177 3.75 3.77 17.26
C VAL A 177 3.73 2.41 17.96
N ALA A 178 2.54 1.90 18.25
CA ALA A 178 2.36 0.48 18.55
C ALA A 178 1.97 -0.27 17.27
N ILE A 179 2.28 -1.57 17.18
CA ILE A 179 1.81 -2.41 16.06
C ILE A 179 0.27 -2.39 15.95
N SER A 180 -0.43 -2.30 17.09
CA SER A 180 -1.89 -2.15 17.13
C SER A 180 -2.40 -0.84 16.54
N ASP A 181 -1.55 0.18 16.36
CA ASP A 181 -1.91 1.44 15.71
C ASP A 181 -1.79 1.34 14.19
N LEU A 182 -1.17 0.28 13.67
CA LEU A 182 -0.86 0.15 12.25
C LEU A 182 -1.90 -0.72 11.54
N LEU A 183 -2.25 -0.30 10.33
CA LEU A 183 -3.04 -1.07 9.38
C LEU A 183 -2.15 -1.44 8.20
N LEU A 184 -1.92 -2.74 8.03
CA LEU A 184 -1.26 -3.29 6.84
C LEU A 184 -2.33 -3.82 5.88
N ALA A 185 -2.31 -3.33 4.65
CA ALA A 185 -3.28 -3.73 3.65
C ALA A 185 -2.63 -4.01 2.30
N LEU A 186 -3.24 -4.93 1.56
CA LEU A 186 -2.92 -5.24 0.18
C LEU A 186 -4.13 -4.92 -0.70
N VAL A 187 -3.90 -4.18 -1.76
CA VAL A 187 -4.92 -3.82 -2.74
C VAL A 187 -4.46 -4.28 -4.11
N TYR A 188 -5.33 -4.92 -4.89
CA TYR A 188 -5.06 -5.18 -6.29
C TYR A 188 -5.70 -4.11 -7.16
N MET A 189 -4.85 -3.40 -7.89
CA MET A 189 -5.23 -2.35 -8.84
C MET A 189 -5.12 -2.89 -10.26
N GLY A 190 -6.15 -2.70 -11.06
CA GLY A 190 -6.15 -2.97 -12.50
C GLY A 190 -5.43 -1.88 -13.31
N PRO A 191 -5.21 -2.12 -14.61
CA PRO A 191 -4.44 -1.23 -15.49
C PRO A 191 -4.99 0.19 -15.61
N ASP A 192 -6.32 0.38 -15.50
CA ASP A 192 -6.95 1.71 -15.58
C ASP A 192 -7.18 2.33 -14.18
N GLY A 193 -6.47 1.82 -13.17
CA GLY A 193 -6.69 2.17 -11.77
C GLY A 193 -8.04 1.67 -11.26
N GLN A 194 -8.60 0.58 -11.80
CA GLN A 194 -9.71 -0.11 -11.16
C GLN A 194 -9.22 -0.67 -9.82
N VAL A 195 -9.96 -0.45 -8.74
CA VAL A 195 -9.67 -1.14 -7.47
C VAL A 195 -10.38 -2.49 -7.52
N TYR A 196 -9.68 -3.59 -7.79
CA TYR A 196 -10.30 -4.90 -7.93
C TYR A 196 -10.77 -5.47 -6.58
N TRP A 197 -9.85 -5.52 -5.62
CA TRP A 197 -10.14 -5.91 -4.24
C TRP A 197 -9.13 -5.29 -3.28
N ALA A 198 -9.49 -5.27 -2.00
CA ALA A 198 -8.61 -4.89 -0.90
C ALA A 198 -8.71 -5.90 0.24
N GLN A 199 -7.56 -6.31 0.78
CA GLN A 199 -7.45 -7.26 1.88
C GLN A 199 -6.71 -6.59 3.04
N ARG A 200 -7.30 -6.67 4.23
CA ARG A 200 -6.62 -6.33 5.48
C ARG A 200 -5.70 -7.50 5.84
N LEU A 201 -4.41 -7.21 6.01
CA LEU A 201 -3.39 -8.21 6.38
C LEU A 201 -3.17 -8.22 7.90
N GLN A 202 -3.12 -7.04 8.52
CA GLN A 202 -3.07 -6.82 9.97
C GLN A 202 -3.72 -5.49 10.34
N GLY A 203 -4.19 -5.37 11.59
CA GLY A 203 -4.60 -4.08 12.20
C GLY A 203 -6.09 -3.91 12.47
#